data_AF-A0A9P1MKS1-F1
#
_entry.id   AF-A0A9P1MKS1-F1
#
_cell.length_a   1.000
_cell.length_b   1.000
_cell.length_c   1.000
_cell.angle_alpha   90.00
_cell.angle_beta   90.00
_cell.angle_gamma   90.00
#
_symmetry.space_group_name_H-M   'P 1'
#
loop_
_entity.id
_entity.type
_entity.pdbx_description
1 polymer ?
#
loop_
_entity_poly.entity_id
_entity_poly.type
_entity_poly.pdbx_seq_one_letter_code
_entity_poly.pdbx_strand_id
1 'polypeptide(L)'
;MARFFSPHLMLVVTCVLYIICGALLFQKLEGEHFKKVKQEQMQNIERVSNKYMDQIWNMVQDRKTEESLDELTENVKLSTKTDFDHLADTVFAAHRAARHGYDEEAPTWDFANSVFFTTTMLTSIGYGYVAPSTLSGRLFGVVYCLIGIPLTLVTVANVAKFISESVFLIHYEIWKSWMRWQARKKGTDPNAPMFADDESEQEILDRVKLVRFPPVVVFMFVFFYGLLASYIIQRKESWTYVESMYFTFISILTVGFGDFRPSPQNIWVTLAVVLGGVVLSTMFMDVVGRMYLKEIHYLGRKLKSNNPFYLIREAKARRRRQAMASLLAQLARGMIFAHKDYSELARKKSKKKKDKRRGSHVLPNDKFMFARLPPDPPSDCQVVSTSAYSVRLAWAPAFSSDTNLTYNIRYRLKHNEDAKVRELRGVKTHFVEIMSVDSCSLYQFRITAVNKHGESKPVFLVQYTEPQLSPQHIIAQKLKANTIELSWEPPYKRTGDVKSYVVYFTENPNASLAEWDKIPVNGRKVVFPDLRFDWFYMFSATAIFKDGQRSPLSRALFIKTDKLEFHKQYLGQSKTIEVMDSICDREENENTPLLKRDYASFAV
;
A
#
# COMPACT_ATOMS: atom_id res chain seq x y z
N MET A 1 19.82 14.26 25.13
CA MET A 1 18.52 13.84 25.70
C MET A 1 17.33 13.91 24.73
N ALA A 2 17.42 14.48 23.53
CA ALA A 2 16.28 14.62 22.59
C ALA A 2 16.06 13.43 21.62
N ARG A 3 16.38 12.19 22.01
CA ARG A 3 16.37 11.02 21.09
C ARG A 3 15.18 10.05 21.25
N PHE A 4 14.18 10.36 22.07
CA PHE A 4 13.12 9.40 22.43
C PHE A 4 11.68 9.80 22.11
N PHE A 5 11.41 10.94 21.49
CA PHE A 5 10.04 11.26 21.07
C PHE A 5 9.69 10.55 19.76
N SER A 6 9.35 9.26 19.87
CA SER A 6 8.57 8.60 18.83
C SER A 6 7.17 9.25 18.79
N PRO A 7 6.56 9.44 17.61
CA PRO A 7 5.19 9.94 17.49
C PRO A 7 4.18 9.16 18.35
N HIS A 8 4.46 7.88 18.60
CA HIS A 8 3.66 7.02 19.46
C HIS A 8 3.71 7.47 20.94
N LEU A 9 4.88 7.84 21.46
CA LEU A 9 5.00 8.33 22.84
C LEU A 9 4.25 9.66 23.03
N MET A 10 4.32 10.56 22.04
CA MET A 10 3.57 11.83 22.06
C MET A 10 2.05 11.59 22.05
N LEU A 11 1.59 10.60 21.29
CA LEU A 11 0.17 10.23 21.25
C LEU A 11 -0.31 9.69 22.61
N VAL A 12 0.48 8.81 23.23
CA VAL A 12 0.17 8.26 24.57
C VAL A 12 0.12 9.36 25.63
N VAL A 13 1.11 10.26 25.65
CA VAL A 13 1.12 11.38 26.61
C VAL A 13 -0.09 12.28 26.41
N THR A 14 -0.45 12.61 25.16
CA THR A 14 -1.65 13.40 24.86
C THR A 14 -2.92 12.71 25.33
N CYS A 15 -3.05 11.39 25.14
CA CYS A 15 -4.19 10.61 25.65
C CYS A 15 -4.28 10.65 27.18
N VAL A 16 -3.15 10.49 27.89
CA VAL A 16 -3.12 10.57 29.35
C VAL A 16 -3.55 11.95 29.84
N LEU A 17 -3.04 13.03 29.21
CA LEU A 17 -3.45 14.39 29.54
C LEU A 17 -4.94 14.63 29.29
N TYR A 18 -5.50 14.09 28.20
CA TYR A 18 -6.92 14.16 27.90
C TYR A 18 -7.77 13.47 28.98
N ILE A 19 -7.35 12.28 29.45
CA ILE A 19 -8.01 11.55 30.54
C ILE A 19 -7.97 12.36 31.85
N ILE A 20 -6.82 12.92 32.21
CA ILE A 20 -6.67 13.72 33.45
C ILE A 20 -7.56 14.97 33.38
N CYS A 21 -7.57 15.66 32.24
CA CYS A 21 -8.42 16.84 32.03
C CYS A 21 -9.91 16.48 32.18
N GLY A 22 -10.34 15.38 31.54
CA GLY A 22 -11.72 14.87 31.66
C GLY A 22 -12.09 14.52 33.10
N ALA A 23 -11.20 13.85 33.83
CA ALA A 23 -11.42 13.48 35.23
C ALA A 23 -11.62 14.71 36.14
N LEU A 24 -10.79 15.74 35.98
CA LEU A 24 -10.92 17.00 36.74
C LEU A 24 -12.21 17.74 36.41
N LEU A 25 -12.62 17.75 35.13
CA LEU A 25 -13.87 18.37 34.70
C LEU A 25 -15.09 17.66 35.29
N PHE A 26 -15.16 16.33 35.19
CA PHE A 26 -16.26 15.56 35.79
C PHE A 26 -16.29 15.70 37.31
N GLN A 27 -15.14 15.69 37.99
CA GLN A 27 -15.07 15.92 39.43
C GLN A 27 -15.65 17.28 39.82
N LYS A 28 -15.40 18.32 39.02
CA LYS A 28 -15.89 19.67 39.29
C LYS A 28 -17.38 19.82 38.98
N LEU A 29 -17.86 19.22 37.90
CA LEU A 29 -19.26 19.33 37.45
C LEU A 29 -20.21 18.45 38.27
N GLU A 30 -19.84 17.19 38.48
CA GLU A 30 -20.72 16.18 39.11
C GLU A 30 -20.40 15.92 40.59
N GLY A 31 -19.18 16.23 41.04
CA GLY A 31 -18.72 15.83 42.39
C GLY A 31 -19.52 16.46 43.54
N GLU A 32 -19.95 17.72 43.39
CA GLU A 32 -20.82 18.40 44.36
C GLU A 32 -22.25 17.85 44.31
N HIS A 33 -22.80 17.67 43.10
CA HIS A 33 -24.16 17.16 42.90
C HIS A 33 -24.30 15.75 43.44
N PHE A 34 -23.37 14.85 43.14
CA PHE A 34 -23.38 13.47 43.62
C PHE A 34 -23.33 13.37 45.15
N LYS A 35 -22.57 14.25 45.82
CA LYS A 35 -22.55 14.32 47.30
C LYS A 35 -23.91 14.75 47.86
N LYS A 36 -24.55 15.76 47.25
CA LYS A 36 -25.88 16.25 47.65
C LYS A 36 -26.94 15.17 47.47
N VAL A 37 -27.01 14.55 46.29
CA VAL A 37 -27.95 13.45 46.02
C VAL A 37 -27.75 12.30 47.00
N LYS A 38 -26.50 11.90 47.27
CA LYS A 38 -26.20 10.85 48.26
C LYS A 38 -26.68 11.23 49.67
N GLN A 39 -26.51 12.48 50.08
CA GLN A 39 -26.97 12.96 51.39
C GLN A 39 -28.50 13.00 51.47
N GLU A 40 -29.17 13.52 50.45
CA GLU A 40 -30.64 13.58 50.38
C GLU A 40 -31.27 12.20 50.43
N GLN A 41 -30.73 11.24 49.67
CA GLN A 41 -31.22 9.86 49.68
C GLN A 41 -30.99 9.19 51.04
N MET A 42 -29.83 9.40 51.66
CA MET A 42 -29.54 8.87 53.00
C MET A 42 -30.52 9.43 54.05
N GLN A 43 -30.78 10.74 54.01
CA GLN A 43 -31.73 11.40 54.91
C GLN A 43 -33.17 10.93 54.68
N ASN A 44 -33.57 10.69 53.44
CA ASN A 44 -34.89 10.15 53.12
C ASN A 44 -35.05 8.73 53.68
N ILE A 45 -34.05 7.85 53.52
CA ILE A 45 -34.07 6.50 54.08
C ILE A 45 -34.14 6.57 55.61
N GLU A 46 -33.32 7.40 56.24
CA GLU A 46 -33.31 7.57 57.70
C GLU A 46 -34.68 8.07 58.22
N ARG A 47 -35.28 9.05 57.53
CA ARG A 47 -36.61 9.58 57.89
C ARG A 47 -37.69 8.51 57.82
N VAL A 48 -37.73 7.70 56.77
CA VAL A 48 -38.74 6.62 56.61
C VAL A 48 -38.49 5.51 57.63
N SER A 49 -37.23 5.15 57.86
CA SER A 49 -36.84 4.15 58.87
C SER A 49 -37.27 4.57 60.28
N ASN A 50 -37.03 5.83 60.66
CA ASN A 50 -37.41 6.33 61.98
C ASN A 50 -38.93 6.37 62.15
N LYS A 51 -39.67 6.80 61.11
CA LYS A 51 -41.14 6.79 61.13
C LYS A 51 -41.69 5.39 61.33
N TYR A 52 -41.12 4.38 60.67
CA TYR A 52 -41.49 2.98 60.84
C TYR A 52 -41.22 2.47 62.26
N MET A 53 -40.03 2.78 62.81
CA MET A 53 -39.66 2.42 64.18
C MET A 53 -40.58 3.09 65.22
N ASP A 54 -40.92 4.36 65.04
CA ASP A 54 -41.83 5.10 65.92
C ASP A 54 -43.25 4.51 65.88
N GLN A 55 -43.72 4.09 64.71
CA GLN A 55 -45.01 3.42 64.58
C GLN A 55 -45.03 2.07 65.33
N ILE A 56 -43.98 1.24 65.19
CA ILE A 56 -43.85 0.00 65.97
C ILE A 56 -43.81 0.31 67.47
N TRP A 57 -43.00 1.30 67.86
CA TRP A 57 -42.84 1.68 69.26
C TRP A 57 -44.17 2.12 69.89
N ASN A 58 -44.95 2.95 69.19
CA ASN A 58 -46.27 3.37 69.65
C ASN A 58 -47.26 2.20 69.78
N MET A 59 -47.24 1.23 68.86
CA MET A 59 -48.09 0.02 68.96
C MET A 59 -47.70 -0.86 70.16
N VAL A 60 -46.41 -0.98 70.46
CA VAL A 60 -45.93 -1.74 71.63
C VAL A 60 -46.30 -1.02 72.94
N GLN A 61 -46.29 0.32 72.92
CA GLN A 61 -46.57 1.12 74.11
C GLN A 61 -48.08 1.27 74.41
N ASP A 62 -48.94 1.21 73.39
CA ASP A 62 -50.41 1.20 73.53
C ASP A 62 -50.97 -0.20 73.87
N ARG A 63 -50.10 -1.14 74.25
CA ARG A 63 -50.46 -2.49 74.68
C ARG A 63 -51.45 -2.44 75.85
N LYS A 64 -52.60 -3.11 75.69
CA LYS A 64 -53.51 -3.41 76.80
C LYS A 64 -52.91 -4.52 77.69
N THR A 65 -53.01 -4.36 79.00
CA THR A 65 -52.37 -5.21 80.02
C THR A 65 -52.70 -6.71 79.90
N GLU A 66 -53.80 -7.08 79.22
CA GLU A 66 -54.28 -8.47 79.07
C GLU A 66 -53.85 -9.17 77.77
N GLU A 67 -53.20 -8.51 76.81
CA GLU A 67 -52.78 -9.17 75.56
C GLU A 67 -51.58 -10.09 75.76
N SER A 68 -51.68 -11.30 75.20
CA SER A 68 -50.58 -12.28 75.16
C SER A 68 -49.46 -11.80 74.23
N LEU A 69 -48.22 -12.17 74.54
CA LEU A 69 -47.04 -11.78 73.75
C LEU A 69 -47.14 -12.27 72.30
N ASP A 70 -47.73 -13.44 72.07
CA ASP A 70 -47.85 -14.02 70.73
C ASP A 70 -48.88 -13.27 69.87
N GLU A 71 -50.04 -12.92 70.43
CA GLU A 71 -51.07 -12.13 69.73
C GLU A 71 -50.58 -10.72 69.38
N LEU A 72 -49.84 -10.07 70.29
CA LEU A 72 -49.23 -8.77 70.02
C LEU A 72 -48.23 -8.86 68.86
N THR A 73 -47.42 -9.92 68.84
CA THR A 73 -46.40 -10.12 67.78
C THR A 73 -47.05 -10.35 66.42
N GLU A 74 -48.17 -11.08 66.37
CA GLU A 74 -48.91 -11.34 65.13
C GLU A 74 -49.62 -10.07 64.62
N ASN A 75 -50.25 -9.31 65.52
CA ASN A 75 -50.90 -8.04 65.19
C ASN A 75 -49.91 -7.00 64.67
N VAL A 76 -48.75 -6.86 65.31
CA VAL A 76 -47.68 -5.97 64.84
C VAL A 76 -47.17 -6.42 63.48
N LYS A 77 -46.95 -7.72 63.26
CA LYS A 77 -46.52 -8.23 61.94
C LYS A 77 -47.53 -7.93 60.84
N LEU A 78 -48.82 -8.14 61.08
CA LEU A 78 -49.86 -7.89 60.08
C LEU A 78 -50.03 -6.39 59.82
N SER A 79 -50.04 -5.57 60.87
CA SER A 79 -50.27 -4.12 60.77
C SER A 79 -49.09 -3.36 60.19
N THR A 80 -47.85 -3.83 60.39
CA THR A 80 -46.64 -3.12 59.94
C THR A 80 -46.10 -3.66 58.62
N LYS A 81 -46.70 -4.72 58.06
CA LYS A 81 -46.27 -5.33 56.81
C LYS A 81 -46.24 -4.34 55.65
N THR A 82 -47.30 -3.54 55.50
CA THR A 82 -47.40 -2.54 54.42
C THR A 82 -46.38 -1.42 54.56
N ASP A 83 -46.11 -0.98 55.79
CA ASP A 83 -45.13 0.07 56.07
C ASP A 83 -43.69 -0.45 55.89
N PHE A 84 -43.45 -1.73 56.21
CA PHE A 84 -42.21 -2.42 55.92
C PHE A 84 -41.99 -2.58 54.42
N ASP A 85 -43.03 -2.98 53.67
CA ASP A 85 -42.97 -3.09 52.22
C ASP A 85 -42.70 -1.70 51.60
N HIS A 86 -43.31 -0.62 52.12
CA HIS A 86 -43.00 0.74 51.70
C HIS A 86 -41.58 1.19 52.06
N LEU A 87 -41.04 0.82 53.23
CA LEU A 87 -39.65 1.06 53.60
C LEU A 87 -38.69 0.28 52.68
N ALA A 88 -39.00 -1.00 52.42
CA ALA A 88 -38.23 -1.83 51.51
C ALA A 88 -38.25 -1.23 50.10
N ASP A 89 -39.41 -0.82 49.60
CA ASP A 89 -39.56 -0.18 48.30
C ASP A 89 -38.86 1.17 48.24
N THR A 90 -38.87 1.99 49.29
CA THR A 90 -38.12 3.26 49.31
C THR A 90 -36.61 3.04 49.39
N VAL A 91 -36.13 2.02 50.10
CA VAL A 91 -34.71 1.64 50.13
C VAL A 91 -34.28 1.05 48.78
N PHE A 92 -35.09 0.17 48.20
CA PHE A 92 -34.85 -0.40 46.87
C PHE A 92 -34.99 0.66 45.77
N ALA A 93 -35.89 1.63 45.93
CA ALA A 93 -36.06 2.76 45.02
C ALA A 93 -34.93 3.76 45.19
N ALA A 94 -34.40 4.01 46.39
CA ALA A 94 -33.19 4.81 46.56
C ALA A 94 -31.96 4.10 45.96
N HIS A 95 -31.90 2.77 46.10
CA HIS A 95 -30.86 1.95 45.48
C HIS A 95 -31.00 1.89 43.94
N ARG A 96 -32.23 1.85 43.42
CA ARG A 96 -32.54 1.89 41.98
C ARG A 96 -32.45 3.28 41.40
N ALA A 97 -32.87 4.34 42.08
CA ALA A 97 -32.78 5.73 41.65
C ALA A 97 -31.33 6.19 41.51
N ALA A 98 -30.41 5.61 42.28
CA ALA A 98 -28.97 5.78 42.09
C ALA A 98 -28.42 5.14 40.79
N ARG A 99 -29.21 4.36 40.04
CA ARG A 99 -28.78 3.67 38.81
C ARG A 99 -29.73 3.78 37.60
N HIS A 100 -31.05 3.78 37.77
CA HIS A 100 -32.03 3.53 36.70
C HIS A 100 -33.39 4.25 36.85
N GLY A 101 -33.49 5.35 37.60
CA GLY A 101 -34.73 6.12 37.70
C GLY A 101 -35.90 5.38 38.39
N TYR A 102 -37.03 6.09 38.54
CA TYR A 102 -38.28 5.56 39.10
C TYR A 102 -39.15 5.06 37.93
N ASP A 103 -39.50 3.78 37.89
CA ASP A 103 -40.60 3.32 37.03
C ASP A 103 -41.28 2.06 37.57
N GLU A 104 -42.62 2.05 37.41
CA GLU A 104 -43.54 0.92 37.64
C GLU A 104 -43.37 -0.17 36.55
N GLU A 105 -42.59 0.08 35.50
CA GLU A 105 -42.33 -0.82 34.36
C GLU A 105 -40.98 -1.56 34.49
N ALA A 106 -40.83 -2.37 35.53
CA ALA A 106 -39.62 -3.17 35.74
C ALA A 106 -39.26 -4.01 34.49
N PRO A 107 -37.96 -4.09 34.12
CA PRO A 107 -37.56 -4.80 32.90
C PRO A 107 -37.82 -6.31 33.00
N THR A 108 -38.55 -6.82 32.03
CA THR A 108 -38.90 -8.23 31.87
C THR A 108 -38.11 -8.86 30.72
N TRP A 109 -37.86 -10.17 30.81
CA TRP A 109 -37.24 -10.99 29.76
C TRP A 109 -38.23 -11.32 28.63
N ASP A 110 -38.87 -10.30 28.07
CA ASP A 110 -39.75 -10.45 26.90
C ASP A 110 -38.93 -10.53 25.62
N PHE A 111 -39.53 -11.03 24.52
CA PHE A 111 -38.81 -11.22 23.26
C PHE A 111 -38.18 -9.91 22.73
N ALA A 112 -38.93 -8.80 22.74
CA ALA A 112 -38.43 -7.50 22.28
C ALA A 112 -37.26 -6.98 23.15
N ASN A 113 -37.38 -7.08 24.48
CA ASN A 113 -36.31 -6.72 25.42
C ASN A 113 -35.08 -7.63 25.24
N SER A 114 -35.29 -8.91 24.96
CA SER A 114 -34.23 -9.89 24.73
C SER A 114 -33.47 -9.63 23.43
N VAL A 115 -34.16 -9.25 22.34
CA VAL A 115 -33.54 -8.84 21.08
C VAL A 115 -32.76 -7.54 21.26
N PHE A 116 -33.30 -6.58 22.00
CA PHE A 116 -32.59 -5.35 22.31
C PHE A 116 -31.34 -5.61 23.14
N PHE A 117 -31.43 -6.46 24.18
CA PHE A 117 -30.31 -6.88 25.00
C PHE A 117 -29.22 -7.59 24.16
N THR A 118 -29.58 -8.59 23.36
CA THR A 118 -28.60 -9.31 22.53
C THR A 118 -27.96 -8.40 21.49
N THR A 119 -28.74 -7.57 20.80
CA THR A 119 -28.21 -6.64 19.79
C THR A 119 -27.24 -5.64 20.40
N THR A 120 -27.61 -5.00 21.52
CA THR A 120 -26.75 -4.00 22.20
C THR A 120 -25.52 -4.61 22.83
N MET A 121 -25.59 -5.87 23.27
CA MET A 121 -24.45 -6.63 23.75
C MET A 121 -23.48 -6.98 22.60
N LEU A 122 -24.00 -7.44 21.46
CA LEU A 122 -23.18 -7.80 20.30
C LEU A 122 -22.59 -6.58 19.58
N THR A 123 -23.24 -5.42 19.63
CA THR A 123 -22.69 -4.15 19.12
C THR A 123 -21.74 -3.47 20.11
N SER A 124 -21.41 -4.11 21.24
CA SER A 124 -20.54 -3.58 22.30
C SER A 124 -21.02 -2.27 22.96
N ILE A 125 -22.32 -1.94 22.84
CA ILE A 125 -22.93 -0.81 23.57
C ILE A 125 -23.14 -1.19 25.03
N GLY A 126 -23.80 -2.34 25.27
CA GLY A 126 -23.90 -2.95 26.60
C GLY A 126 -24.48 -2.07 27.72
N TYR A 127 -25.69 -1.51 27.55
CA TYR A 127 -26.32 -0.61 28.54
C TYR A 127 -26.40 -1.15 29.98
N GLY A 128 -26.47 -2.47 30.17
CA GLY A 128 -26.36 -3.07 31.51
C GLY A 128 -27.57 -2.92 32.43
N TYR A 129 -28.68 -2.30 32.00
CA TYR A 129 -29.93 -2.26 32.78
C TYR A 129 -30.67 -3.61 32.84
N VAL A 130 -30.36 -4.55 31.93
CA VAL A 130 -30.72 -5.97 32.02
C VAL A 130 -29.45 -6.80 31.91
N ALA A 131 -29.28 -7.78 32.80
CA ALA A 131 -28.15 -8.69 32.78
C ALA A 131 -28.54 -10.09 33.32
N PRO A 132 -27.92 -11.17 32.83
CA PRO A 132 -28.19 -12.51 33.32
C PRO A 132 -27.71 -12.67 34.78
N SER A 133 -28.64 -13.03 35.66
CA SER A 133 -28.37 -13.31 37.07
C SER A 133 -28.02 -14.79 37.32
N THR A 134 -28.49 -15.69 36.47
CA THR A 134 -28.27 -17.15 36.59
C THR A 134 -26.88 -17.58 36.13
N LEU A 135 -26.34 -18.65 36.71
CA LEU A 135 -25.06 -19.23 36.31
C LEU A 135 -25.07 -19.66 34.83
N SER A 136 -26.13 -20.36 34.42
CA SER A 136 -26.33 -20.84 33.04
C SER A 136 -26.44 -19.68 32.06
N GLY A 137 -27.19 -18.62 32.41
CA GLY A 137 -27.32 -17.43 31.58
C GLY A 137 -26.01 -16.67 31.40
N ARG A 138 -25.18 -16.56 32.45
CA ARG A 138 -23.86 -15.93 32.37
C ARG A 138 -22.89 -16.76 31.51
N LEU A 139 -22.85 -18.07 31.69
CA LEU A 139 -21.98 -18.96 30.89
C LEU A 139 -22.38 -18.92 29.41
N PHE A 140 -23.68 -18.98 29.12
CA PHE A 140 -24.21 -18.81 27.77
C PHE A 140 -23.81 -17.44 27.19
N GLY A 141 -23.98 -16.36 27.95
CA GLY A 141 -23.59 -15.01 27.54
C GLY A 141 -22.12 -14.90 27.14
N VAL A 142 -21.20 -15.54 27.89
CA VAL A 142 -19.77 -15.56 27.55
C VAL A 142 -19.52 -16.23 26.20
N VAL A 143 -20.07 -17.42 25.98
CA VAL A 143 -19.91 -18.17 24.71
C VAL A 143 -20.56 -17.42 23.55
N TYR A 144 -21.74 -16.86 23.77
CA TYR A 144 -22.48 -16.08 22.78
C TYR A 144 -21.71 -14.81 22.37
N CYS A 145 -21.11 -14.08 23.30
CA CYS A 145 -20.27 -12.91 23.00
C CYS A 145 -18.97 -13.26 22.29
N LEU A 146 -18.33 -14.37 22.64
CA LEU A 146 -17.06 -14.80 22.03
C LEU A 146 -17.21 -15.00 20.51
N ILE A 147 -18.34 -15.53 20.07
CA ILE A 147 -18.64 -15.76 18.65
C ILE A 147 -19.33 -14.54 18.02
N GLY A 148 -20.29 -13.97 18.74
CA GLY A 148 -21.16 -12.92 18.22
C GLY A 148 -20.43 -11.60 18.00
N ILE A 149 -19.58 -11.15 18.93
CA ILE A 149 -18.89 -9.85 18.82
C ILE A 149 -17.95 -9.82 17.59
N PRO A 150 -17.09 -10.82 17.34
CA PRO A 150 -16.30 -10.84 16.11
C PRO A 150 -17.16 -10.84 14.84
N LEU A 151 -18.25 -11.61 14.83
CA LEU A 151 -19.16 -11.68 13.69
C LEU A 151 -19.82 -10.32 13.42
N THR A 152 -20.34 -9.65 14.46
CA THR A 152 -20.98 -8.33 14.32
C THR A 152 -19.98 -7.23 13.97
N LEU A 153 -18.77 -7.25 14.53
CA LEU A 153 -17.74 -6.28 14.16
C LEU A 153 -17.33 -6.41 12.70
N VAL A 154 -17.19 -7.63 12.19
CA VAL A 154 -16.87 -7.86 10.77
C VAL A 154 -18.02 -7.40 9.86
N THR A 155 -19.28 -7.71 10.21
CA THR A 155 -20.42 -7.29 9.41
C THR A 155 -20.57 -5.77 9.40
N VAL A 156 -20.53 -5.13 10.57
CA VAL A 156 -20.61 -3.67 10.69
C VAL A 156 -19.45 -2.99 9.94
N ALA A 157 -18.22 -3.50 10.06
CA ALA A 157 -17.07 -2.95 9.33
C ALA A 157 -17.21 -3.08 7.80
N ASN A 158 -17.72 -4.21 7.31
CA ASN A 158 -17.96 -4.40 5.87
C ASN A 158 -19.06 -3.48 5.34
N VAL A 159 -20.16 -3.33 6.08
CA VAL A 159 -21.24 -2.40 5.74
C VAL A 159 -20.74 -0.95 5.75
N ALA A 160 -20.03 -0.55 6.81
CA ALA A 160 -19.42 0.77 6.91
C ALA A 160 -18.47 1.07 5.75
N LYS A 161 -17.64 0.09 5.36
CA LYS A 161 -16.74 0.21 4.21
C LYS A 161 -17.52 0.40 2.91
N PHE A 162 -18.55 -0.40 2.66
CA PHE A 162 -19.41 -0.28 1.49
C PHE A 162 -20.07 1.11 1.40
N ILE A 163 -20.60 1.62 2.52
CA ILE A 163 -21.18 2.96 2.60
C ILE A 163 -20.10 4.02 2.33
N SER A 164 -18.91 3.90 2.93
CA SER A 164 -17.83 4.86 2.72
C SER A 164 -17.43 4.96 1.25
N GLU A 165 -17.28 3.82 0.57
CA GLU A 165 -16.90 3.75 -0.85
C GLU A 165 -17.99 4.33 -1.74
N SER A 166 -19.26 4.04 -1.44
CA SER A 166 -20.40 4.63 -2.13
C SER A 166 -20.42 6.16 -1.99
N VAL A 167 -20.20 6.68 -0.77
CA VAL A 167 -20.10 8.13 -0.51
C VAL A 167 -18.93 8.75 -1.26
N PHE A 168 -17.78 8.09 -1.31
CA PHE A 168 -16.62 8.58 -2.09
C PHE A 168 -16.91 8.61 -3.60
N LEU A 169 -17.58 7.60 -4.14
CA LEU A 169 -17.97 7.58 -5.56
C LEU A 169 -18.97 8.69 -5.89
N ILE A 170 -19.99 8.88 -5.03
CA ILE A 170 -20.96 9.97 -5.19
C ILE A 170 -20.25 11.32 -5.12
N HIS A 171 -19.35 11.51 -4.15
CA HIS A 171 -18.56 12.73 -4.04
C HIS A 171 -17.76 13.00 -5.31
N TYR A 172 -17.07 11.99 -5.82
CA TYR A 172 -16.26 12.10 -7.02
C TYR A 172 -17.10 12.49 -8.23
N GLU A 173 -18.28 11.89 -8.41
CA GLU A 173 -19.18 12.25 -9.51
C GLU A 173 -19.77 13.67 -9.35
N ILE A 174 -20.09 14.09 -8.12
CA ILE A 174 -20.53 15.47 -7.84
C ILE A 174 -19.40 16.45 -8.16
N TRP A 175 -18.18 16.17 -7.70
CA TRP A 175 -17.00 17.02 -7.95
C TRP A 175 -16.68 17.10 -9.44
N LYS A 176 -16.68 15.97 -10.15
CA LYS A 176 -16.50 15.91 -11.60
C LYS A 176 -17.57 16.70 -12.34
N SER A 177 -18.82 16.62 -11.90
CA SER A 177 -19.93 17.38 -12.50
C SER A 177 -19.81 18.88 -12.21
N TRP A 178 -19.40 19.25 -11.00
CA TRP A 178 -19.13 20.64 -10.61
C TRP A 178 -17.95 21.24 -11.39
N MET A 179 -16.86 20.50 -11.55
CA MET A 179 -15.70 20.92 -12.36
C MET A 179 -16.08 21.09 -13.83
N ARG A 180 -16.85 20.17 -14.41
CA ARG A 180 -17.37 20.31 -15.78
C ARG A 180 -18.27 21.54 -15.92
N TRP A 181 -19.12 21.80 -14.94
CA TRP A 181 -19.95 23.01 -14.92
C TRP A 181 -19.11 24.29 -14.82
N GLN A 182 -18.07 24.29 -13.98
CA GLN A 182 -17.17 25.44 -13.84
C GLN A 182 -16.31 25.68 -15.09
N ALA A 183 -15.86 24.62 -15.77
CA ALA A 183 -15.14 24.69 -17.04
C ALA A 183 -16.01 25.29 -18.15
N ARG A 184 -17.29 24.86 -18.23
CA ARG A 184 -18.29 25.46 -19.13
C ARG A 184 -18.48 26.94 -18.86
N LYS A 185 -18.51 27.36 -17.60
CA LYS A 185 -18.65 28.78 -17.20
C LYS A 185 -17.41 29.62 -17.54
N LYS A 186 -16.21 29.03 -17.53
CA LYS A 186 -14.93 29.69 -17.87
C LYS A 186 -14.59 29.62 -19.37
N GLY A 187 -15.46 29.05 -20.21
CA GLY A 187 -15.22 28.92 -21.65
C GLY A 187 -14.06 27.97 -22.01
N THR A 188 -13.67 27.10 -21.09
CA THR A 188 -12.60 26.12 -21.27
C THR A 188 -13.19 24.81 -21.80
N ASP A 189 -12.51 24.13 -22.72
CA ASP A 189 -13.02 22.93 -23.38
C ASP A 189 -13.43 21.84 -22.36
N PRO A 190 -14.72 21.46 -22.28
CA PRO A 190 -15.20 20.50 -21.29
C PRO A 190 -14.67 19.07 -21.50
N ASN A 191 -14.03 18.79 -22.64
CA ASN A 191 -13.42 17.50 -22.97
C ASN A 191 -11.88 17.51 -22.88
N ALA A 192 -11.26 18.58 -22.38
CA ALA A 192 -9.82 18.58 -22.15
C ALA A 192 -9.45 17.45 -21.17
N PRO A 193 -8.43 16.61 -21.48
CA PRO A 193 -8.03 15.51 -20.61
C PRO A 193 -7.64 16.04 -19.23
N MET A 194 -8.14 15.37 -18.18
CA MET A 194 -7.95 15.78 -16.78
C MET A 194 -6.47 15.80 -16.34
N PHE A 195 -5.62 15.11 -17.09
CA PHE A 195 -4.17 15.09 -16.98
C PHE A 195 -3.61 15.55 -18.32
N ALA A 196 -2.92 16.69 -18.35
CA ALA A 196 -2.10 17.06 -19.49
C ALA A 196 -0.75 16.33 -19.38
N ASP A 197 -0.18 15.90 -20.49
CA ASP A 197 1.13 15.19 -20.52
C ASP A 197 2.29 16.03 -19.93
N ASP A 198 2.07 17.34 -19.74
CA ASP A 198 3.03 18.30 -19.22
C ASP A 198 2.84 18.64 -17.71
N GLU A 199 1.82 18.10 -17.01
CA GLU A 199 1.59 18.41 -15.59
C GLU A 199 2.57 17.65 -14.65
N SER A 200 3.08 18.34 -13.63
CA SER A 200 4.05 17.75 -12.70
C SER A 200 3.41 16.70 -11.78
N GLU A 201 4.11 15.59 -11.47
CA GLU A 201 3.62 14.55 -10.54
C GLU A 201 3.11 15.12 -9.20
N GLN A 202 3.67 16.25 -8.77
CA GLN A 202 3.33 16.93 -7.53
C GLN A 202 1.96 17.63 -7.60
N GLU A 203 1.61 18.25 -8.73
CA GLU A 203 0.30 18.86 -8.97
C GLU A 203 -0.80 17.81 -9.11
N ILE A 204 -0.49 16.67 -9.73
CA ILE A 204 -1.38 15.51 -9.83
C ILE A 204 -1.68 14.96 -8.42
N LEU A 205 -0.65 14.79 -7.59
CA LEU A 205 -0.80 14.32 -6.21
C LEU A 205 -1.59 15.29 -5.33
N ASP A 206 -1.41 16.60 -5.49
CA ASP A 206 -2.15 17.60 -4.71
C ASP A 206 -3.62 17.74 -5.17
N ARG A 207 -3.93 17.59 -6.47
CA ARG A 207 -5.33 17.46 -6.93
C ARG A 207 -6.00 16.20 -6.42
N VAL A 208 -5.28 15.07 -6.37
CA VAL A 208 -5.79 13.81 -5.77
C VAL A 208 -6.00 13.93 -4.27
N LYS A 209 -5.17 14.71 -3.55
CA LYS A 209 -5.41 15.04 -2.13
C LYS A 209 -6.63 15.96 -1.94
N LEU A 210 -6.89 16.88 -2.87
CA LEU A 210 -8.05 17.77 -2.82
C LEU A 210 -9.38 17.03 -3.03
N VAL A 211 -9.37 15.95 -3.83
CA VAL A 211 -10.50 15.02 -4.01
C VAL A 211 -10.78 14.18 -2.75
N ARG A 212 -9.87 14.19 -1.77
CA ARG A 212 -10.02 13.44 -0.52
C ARG A 212 -10.92 14.22 0.43
N PHE A 213 -12.11 13.66 0.71
CA PHE A 213 -13.13 14.22 1.60
C PHE A 213 -12.52 14.70 2.93
N PRO A 214 -12.71 15.97 3.34
CA PRO A 214 -12.18 16.43 4.62
C PRO A 214 -12.85 15.66 5.78
N PRO A 215 -12.09 15.17 6.78
CA PRO A 215 -12.65 14.46 7.94
C PRO A 215 -13.75 15.23 8.66
N VAL A 216 -13.66 16.56 8.62
CA VAL A 216 -14.64 17.49 9.18
C VAL A 216 -16.01 17.29 8.54
N VAL A 217 -16.10 17.05 7.24
CA VAL A 217 -17.40 16.87 6.56
C VAL A 217 -18.05 15.55 6.98
N VAL A 218 -17.27 14.48 7.11
CA VAL A 218 -17.76 13.19 7.60
C VAL A 218 -18.21 13.29 9.06
N PHE A 219 -17.46 14.02 9.88
CA PHE A 219 -17.85 14.32 11.26
C PHE A 219 -19.19 15.08 11.31
N MET A 220 -19.35 16.13 10.49
CA MET A 220 -20.60 16.89 10.41
C MET A 220 -21.77 16.00 9.98
N PHE A 221 -21.55 15.06 9.06
CA PHE A 221 -22.59 14.12 8.64
C PHE A 221 -23.06 13.22 9.80
N VAL A 222 -22.14 12.64 10.57
CA VAL A 222 -22.48 11.84 11.76
C VAL A 222 -23.15 12.70 12.83
N PHE A 223 -22.68 13.94 13.02
CA PHE A 223 -23.26 14.88 13.97
C PHE A 223 -24.70 15.25 13.62
N PHE A 224 -24.99 15.60 12.35
CA PHE A 224 -26.34 15.88 11.88
C PHE A 224 -27.26 14.66 11.95
N TYR A 225 -26.74 13.46 11.65
CA TYR A 225 -27.48 12.23 11.88
C TYR A 225 -27.86 12.07 13.35
N GLY A 226 -26.92 12.30 14.27
CA GLY A 226 -27.17 12.27 15.71
C GLY A 226 -28.29 13.23 16.13
N LEU A 227 -28.25 14.48 15.66
CA LEU A 227 -29.29 15.48 15.95
C LEU A 227 -30.67 15.08 15.40
N LEU A 228 -30.72 14.51 14.20
CA LEU A 228 -31.95 14.01 13.58
C LEU A 228 -32.51 12.80 14.32
N ALA A 229 -31.63 11.86 14.67
CA ALA A 229 -31.96 10.67 15.45
C ALA A 229 -32.55 11.04 16.82
N SER A 230 -31.96 12.02 17.50
CA SER A 230 -32.48 12.53 18.77
C SER A 230 -33.83 13.22 18.64
N TYR A 231 -34.08 13.91 17.53
CA TYR A 231 -35.41 14.47 17.26
C TYR A 231 -36.46 13.37 17.04
N ILE A 232 -36.10 12.27 16.38
CA ILE A 232 -37.00 11.11 16.20
C ILE A 232 -37.32 10.45 17.54
N ILE A 233 -36.32 10.25 18.40
CA ILE A 233 -36.49 9.64 19.72
C ILE A 233 -37.33 10.54 20.62
N GLN A 234 -37.09 11.84 20.64
CA GLN A 234 -37.90 12.80 21.41
C GLN A 234 -39.39 12.78 21.01
N ARG A 235 -39.69 12.53 19.74
CA ARG A 235 -41.09 12.43 19.27
C ARG A 235 -41.79 11.16 19.72
N LYS A 236 -41.04 10.14 20.14
CA LYS A 236 -41.54 8.82 20.50
C LYS A 236 -41.51 8.58 22.01
N GLU A 237 -40.46 9.05 22.67
CA GLU A 237 -40.27 8.93 24.11
C GLU A 237 -40.64 10.23 24.83
N SER A 238 -40.97 10.14 26.12
CA SER A 238 -41.31 11.28 26.98
C SER A 238 -40.09 12.13 27.40
N TRP A 239 -38.93 11.90 26.78
CA TRP A 239 -37.67 12.55 27.13
C TRP A 239 -37.57 13.97 26.55
N THR A 240 -36.82 14.83 27.23
CA THR A 240 -36.44 16.12 26.67
C THR A 240 -35.50 15.92 25.47
N TYR A 241 -35.39 16.93 24.59
CA TYR A 241 -34.48 16.87 23.45
C TYR A 241 -33.02 16.65 23.88
N VAL A 242 -32.60 17.26 24.99
CA VAL A 242 -31.22 17.16 25.50
C VAL A 242 -30.93 15.75 26.01
N GLU A 243 -31.87 15.14 26.74
CA GLU A 243 -31.77 13.74 27.18
C GLU A 243 -31.75 12.78 25.99
N SER A 244 -32.61 13.03 24.98
CA SER A 244 -32.62 12.26 23.74
C SER A 244 -31.33 12.44 22.93
N MET A 245 -30.72 13.63 22.98
CA MET A 245 -29.40 13.90 22.39
C MET A 245 -28.30 13.12 23.11
N TYR A 246 -28.27 13.24 24.43
CA TYR A 246 -27.33 12.54 25.28
C TYR A 246 -27.39 11.02 25.05
N PHE A 247 -28.59 10.43 25.12
CA PHE A 247 -28.80 9.01 24.86
C PHE A 247 -28.28 8.62 23.48
N THR A 248 -28.75 9.26 22.41
CA THR A 248 -28.36 8.92 21.03
C THR A 248 -26.84 8.98 20.82
N PHE A 249 -26.16 10.04 21.25
CA PHE A 249 -24.72 10.17 21.03
C PHE A 249 -23.91 9.14 21.82
N ILE A 250 -24.28 8.87 23.08
CA ILE A 250 -23.66 7.83 23.91
C ILE A 250 -23.85 6.43 23.32
N SER A 251 -25.00 6.18 22.70
CA SER A 251 -25.31 4.90 22.04
C SER A 251 -24.56 4.71 20.73
N ILE A 252 -24.52 5.75 19.88
CA ILE A 252 -23.84 5.71 18.57
C ILE A 252 -22.32 5.60 18.72
N LEU A 253 -21.76 6.19 19.78
CA LEU A 253 -20.35 6.07 20.16
C LEU A 253 -20.04 4.78 20.92
N THR A 254 -21.01 3.87 21.05
CA THR A 254 -20.89 2.57 21.72
C THR A 254 -20.36 2.66 23.16
N VAL A 255 -20.75 3.70 23.90
CA VAL A 255 -20.41 3.86 25.33
C VAL A 255 -21.47 3.21 26.21
N GLY A 256 -22.75 3.51 25.95
CA GLY A 256 -23.89 2.84 26.56
C GLY A 256 -23.95 2.85 28.10
N PHE A 257 -24.13 4.01 28.73
CA PHE A 257 -24.22 4.09 30.21
C PHE A 257 -25.44 3.36 30.82
N GLY A 258 -26.55 3.30 30.10
CA GLY A 258 -27.77 2.60 30.53
C GLY A 258 -28.60 3.30 31.61
N ASP A 259 -28.39 4.59 31.76
CA ASP A 259 -29.18 5.51 32.58
C ASP A 259 -30.55 5.81 31.94
N PHE A 260 -30.63 5.90 30.61
CA PHE A 260 -31.88 6.03 29.87
C PHE A 260 -32.27 4.71 29.19
N ARG A 261 -33.57 4.36 29.26
CA ARG A 261 -34.14 3.13 28.71
C ARG A 261 -35.38 3.41 27.86
N PRO A 262 -35.43 2.95 26.59
CA PRO A 262 -36.62 3.14 25.76
C PRO A 262 -37.83 2.37 26.31
N SER A 263 -39.00 2.95 26.12
CA SER A 263 -40.27 2.32 26.50
C SER A 263 -40.54 1.07 25.64
N PRO A 264 -41.19 0.01 26.19
CA PRO A 264 -41.39 -1.27 25.50
C PRO A 264 -42.01 -1.17 24.09
N GLN A 265 -42.88 -0.16 23.89
CA GLN A 265 -43.59 0.08 22.63
C GLN A 265 -42.69 0.67 21.54
N ASN A 266 -41.65 1.41 21.95
CA ASN A 266 -40.76 2.17 21.05
C ASN A 266 -39.39 1.52 20.83
N ILE A 267 -39.10 0.40 21.51
CA ILE A 267 -37.82 -0.34 21.44
C ILE A 267 -37.34 -0.55 20.01
N TRP A 268 -38.21 -0.94 19.08
CA TRP A 268 -37.83 -1.24 17.70
C TRP A 268 -37.34 0.00 16.93
N VAL A 269 -37.99 1.14 17.15
CA VAL A 269 -37.60 2.42 16.53
C VAL A 269 -36.24 2.84 17.08
N THR A 270 -36.09 2.79 18.41
CA THR A 270 -34.85 3.13 19.09
C THR A 270 -33.71 2.21 18.65
N LEU A 271 -33.96 0.91 18.52
CA LEU A 271 -32.97 -0.07 18.05
C LEU A 271 -32.51 0.22 16.62
N ALA A 272 -33.44 0.53 15.70
CA ALA A 272 -33.11 0.84 14.32
C ALA A 272 -32.26 2.11 14.19
N VAL A 273 -32.59 3.15 14.95
CA VAL A 273 -31.84 4.42 15.00
C VAL A 273 -30.44 4.19 15.56
N VAL A 274 -30.31 3.46 16.67
CA VAL A 274 -29.00 3.16 17.27
C VAL A 274 -28.14 2.31 16.34
N LEU A 275 -28.71 1.27 15.71
CA LEU A 275 -27.98 0.41 14.77
C LEU A 275 -27.48 1.20 13.55
N GLY A 276 -28.34 2.04 12.96
CA GLY A 276 -27.95 2.92 11.86
C GLY A 276 -26.82 3.87 12.25
N GLY A 277 -26.89 4.43 13.45
CA GLY A 277 -25.84 5.29 13.97
C GLY A 277 -24.52 4.58 14.23
N VAL A 278 -24.52 3.36 14.79
CA VAL A 278 -23.31 2.55 14.97
C VAL A 278 -22.63 2.25 13.62
N VAL A 279 -23.41 1.96 12.58
CA VAL A 279 -22.86 1.77 11.22
C VAL A 279 -22.24 3.07 10.68
N LEU A 280 -22.83 4.23 10.97
CA LEU A 280 -22.29 5.53 10.56
C LEU A 280 -21.06 5.96 11.36
N SER A 281 -21.01 5.70 12.67
CA SER A 281 -19.84 6.00 13.50
C SER A 281 -18.65 5.11 13.16
N THR A 282 -18.90 3.84 12.85
CA THR A 282 -17.86 2.92 12.35
C THR A 282 -17.36 3.33 10.96
N MET A 283 -18.22 3.85 10.08
CA MET A 283 -17.80 4.46 8.81
C MET A 283 -16.89 5.67 9.03
N PHE A 284 -17.23 6.55 9.98
CA PHE A 284 -16.37 7.69 10.36
C PHE A 284 -15.01 7.23 10.86
N MET A 285 -14.97 6.24 11.77
CA MET A 285 -13.73 5.68 12.29
C MET A 285 -12.87 5.04 11.19
N ASP A 286 -13.46 4.38 10.20
CA ASP A 286 -12.76 3.82 9.04
C ASP A 286 -12.14 4.93 8.15
N VAL A 287 -12.88 6.00 7.84
CA VAL A 287 -12.37 7.14 7.05
C VAL A 287 -11.23 7.85 7.79
N VAL A 288 -11.44 8.18 9.06
CA VAL A 288 -10.44 8.81 9.94
C VAL A 288 -9.22 7.91 10.05
N GLY A 289 -9.41 6.61 10.29
CA GLY A 289 -8.33 5.63 10.37
C GLY A 289 -7.46 5.63 9.11
N ARG A 290 -8.06 5.55 7.92
CA ARG A 290 -7.32 5.58 6.64
C ARG A 290 -6.56 6.89 6.38
N MET A 291 -6.99 7.99 6.98
CA MET A 291 -6.32 9.28 6.87
C MET A 291 -5.20 9.43 7.90
N TYR A 292 -5.49 9.25 9.18
CA TYR A 292 -4.52 9.46 10.26
C TYR A 292 -3.44 8.37 10.32
N LEU A 293 -3.72 7.10 10.03
CA LEU A 293 -2.68 6.05 10.05
C LEU A 293 -1.59 6.29 9.00
N LYS A 294 -1.98 6.76 7.80
CA LYS A 294 -1.03 7.13 6.74
C LYS A 294 -0.20 8.34 7.14
N GLU A 295 -0.82 9.31 7.79
CA GLU A 295 -0.16 10.56 8.16
C GLU A 295 0.76 10.40 9.36
N ILE A 296 0.40 9.58 10.35
CA ILE A 296 1.28 9.20 11.46
C ILE A 296 2.49 8.41 10.93
N HIS A 297 2.27 7.45 10.00
CA HIS A 297 3.37 6.74 9.35
C HIS A 297 4.24 7.65 8.48
N TYR A 298 3.64 8.61 7.78
CA TYR A 298 4.35 9.63 7.01
C TYR A 298 5.18 10.53 7.92
N LEU A 299 4.60 11.03 9.02
CA LEU A 299 5.27 11.86 10.00
C LEU A 299 6.42 11.11 10.68
N GLY A 300 6.22 9.83 11.03
CA GLY A 300 7.27 8.96 11.58
C GLY A 300 8.41 8.71 10.60
N ARG A 301 8.11 8.54 9.30
CA ARG A 301 9.14 8.44 8.24
C ARG A 301 9.85 9.78 7.99
N LYS A 302 9.12 10.90 8.05
CA LYS A 302 9.66 12.26 7.90
C LYS A 302 10.56 12.67 9.07
N LEU A 303 10.23 12.25 10.30
CA LEU A 303 11.10 12.40 11.47
C LEU A 303 12.41 11.62 11.31
N LYS A 304 12.39 10.43 10.68
CA LYS A 304 13.63 9.72 10.30
C LYS A 304 14.40 10.42 9.18
N SER A 305 13.71 11.03 8.21
CA SER A 305 14.33 11.73 7.07
C SER A 305 14.86 13.13 7.40
N ASN A 306 14.33 13.80 8.44
CA ASN A 306 14.79 15.11 8.91
C ASN A 306 16.15 15.05 9.63
N ASN A 307 16.84 13.91 9.62
CA ASN A 307 18.28 13.90 9.89
C ASN A 307 18.97 14.78 8.83
N PRO A 308 19.71 15.83 9.23
CA PRO A 308 20.35 16.75 8.29
C PRO A 308 21.26 16.00 7.31
N PHE A 309 21.87 14.90 7.74
CA PHE A 309 22.68 14.02 6.90
C PHE A 309 21.90 13.25 5.83
N TYR A 310 20.64 12.87 6.10
CA TYR A 310 19.79 12.20 5.10
C TYR A 310 19.34 13.21 4.04
N LEU A 311 18.91 14.42 4.45
CA LEU A 311 18.56 15.50 3.52
C LEU A 311 19.75 15.92 2.64
N ILE A 312 20.96 16.01 3.20
CA ILE A 312 22.19 16.31 2.43
C ILE A 312 22.50 15.17 1.46
N ARG A 313 22.38 13.90 1.87
CA ARG A 313 22.59 12.74 0.99
C ARG A 313 21.56 12.68 -0.13
N GLU A 314 20.29 12.91 0.17
CA GLU A 314 19.20 12.90 -0.81
C GLU A 314 19.28 14.12 -1.75
N ALA A 315 19.59 15.32 -1.25
CA ALA A 315 19.82 16.49 -2.07
C ALA A 315 21.04 16.31 -2.99
N LYS A 316 22.13 15.68 -2.50
CA LYS A 316 23.31 15.35 -3.31
C LYS A 316 22.98 14.28 -4.35
N ALA A 317 22.15 13.29 -4.02
CA ALA A 317 21.65 12.30 -4.97
C ALA A 317 20.71 12.92 -6.02
N ARG A 318 19.82 13.85 -5.64
CA ARG A 318 18.94 14.59 -6.55
C ARG A 318 19.73 15.48 -7.49
N ARG A 319 20.72 16.25 -7.00
CA ARG A 319 21.64 17.03 -7.86
C ARG A 319 22.39 16.14 -8.84
N ARG A 320 22.80 14.92 -8.42
CA ARG A 320 23.46 13.95 -9.31
C ARG A 320 22.51 13.35 -10.35
N ARG A 321 21.27 13.05 -9.98
CA ARG A 321 20.24 12.57 -10.93
C ARG A 321 19.84 13.66 -11.93
N GLN A 322 19.72 14.91 -11.49
CA GLN A 322 19.47 16.06 -12.37
C GLN A 322 20.68 16.34 -13.28
N ALA A 323 21.90 16.27 -12.76
CA ALA A 323 23.11 16.37 -13.58
C ALA A 323 23.17 15.25 -14.62
N MET A 324 22.95 13.99 -14.21
CA MET A 324 22.92 12.83 -15.12
C MET A 324 21.78 12.90 -16.13
N ALA A 325 20.59 13.35 -15.74
CA ALA A 325 19.46 13.56 -16.64
C ALA A 325 19.73 14.72 -17.61
N SER A 326 20.37 15.80 -17.17
CA SER A 326 20.80 16.90 -18.04
C SER A 326 21.89 16.47 -19.03
N LEU A 327 22.78 15.58 -18.60
CA LEU A 327 23.88 15.04 -19.41
C LEU A 327 23.35 13.98 -20.40
N LEU A 328 22.40 13.14 -19.99
CA LEU A 328 21.63 12.26 -20.88
C LEU A 328 20.75 13.04 -21.84
N ALA A 329 20.14 14.15 -21.42
CA ALA A 329 19.37 15.04 -22.28
C ALA A 329 20.28 15.84 -23.23
N GLN A 330 21.50 16.19 -22.84
CA GLN A 330 22.52 16.78 -23.72
C GLN A 330 23.10 15.75 -24.68
N LEU A 331 23.30 14.50 -24.26
CA LEU A 331 23.69 13.40 -25.13
C LEU A 331 22.55 13.05 -26.10
N ALA A 332 21.31 12.99 -25.63
CA ALA A 332 20.13 12.79 -26.47
C ALA A 332 19.91 13.99 -27.40
N ARG A 333 20.09 15.24 -26.95
CA ARG A 333 20.10 16.42 -27.83
C ARG A 333 21.26 16.39 -28.80
N GLY A 334 22.46 15.94 -28.42
CA GLY A 334 23.60 15.77 -29.32
C GLY A 334 23.35 14.67 -30.35
N MET A 335 22.67 13.60 -29.97
CA MET A 335 22.20 12.53 -30.87
C MET A 335 21.07 13.03 -31.77
N ILE A 336 20.13 13.82 -31.26
CA ILE A 336 19.00 14.40 -32.02
C ILE A 336 19.47 15.55 -32.92
N PHE A 337 20.43 16.37 -32.52
CA PHE A 337 21.04 17.43 -33.34
C PHE A 337 21.98 16.82 -34.39
N ALA A 338 22.72 15.76 -34.04
CA ALA A 338 23.44 14.97 -35.04
C ALA A 338 22.48 14.29 -36.02
N HIS A 339 21.32 13.78 -35.58
CA HIS A 339 20.31 13.20 -36.46
C HIS A 339 19.50 14.26 -37.24
N LYS A 340 19.36 15.48 -36.70
CA LYS A 340 18.70 16.64 -37.34
C LYS A 340 19.61 17.28 -38.39
N ASP A 341 20.90 17.40 -38.11
CA ASP A 341 21.91 17.81 -39.09
C ASP A 341 22.11 16.72 -40.13
N TYR A 342 22.10 15.43 -39.77
CA TYR A 342 22.19 14.35 -40.76
C TYR A 342 20.93 14.28 -41.63
N SER A 343 19.74 14.51 -41.08
CA SER A 343 18.48 14.54 -41.84
C SER A 343 18.30 15.83 -42.64
N GLU A 344 18.77 16.99 -42.16
CA GLU A 344 18.82 18.24 -42.94
C GLU A 344 19.91 18.22 -44.02
N LEU A 345 21.10 17.67 -43.75
CA LEU A 345 22.11 17.41 -44.79
C LEU A 345 21.64 16.35 -45.77
N ALA A 346 20.91 15.31 -45.32
CA ALA A 346 20.30 14.33 -46.21
C ALA A 346 19.13 14.93 -47.01
N ARG A 347 18.34 15.85 -46.44
CA ARG A 347 17.22 16.55 -47.10
C ARG A 347 17.71 17.65 -48.04
N LYS A 348 18.78 18.38 -47.70
CA LYS A 348 19.50 19.31 -48.59
C LYS A 348 20.24 18.56 -49.68
N LYS A 349 20.91 17.43 -49.40
CA LYS A 349 21.51 16.56 -50.44
C LYS A 349 20.44 15.91 -51.32
N SER A 350 19.28 15.54 -50.76
CA SER A 350 18.13 14.98 -51.49
C SER A 350 17.48 16.04 -52.39
N LYS A 351 17.24 17.27 -51.90
CA LYS A 351 16.78 18.39 -52.75
C LYS A 351 17.81 18.77 -53.83
N LYS A 352 19.11 18.86 -53.50
CA LYS A 352 20.18 19.10 -54.50
C LYS A 352 20.33 17.94 -55.50
N LYS A 353 19.94 16.71 -55.14
CA LYS A 353 19.83 15.56 -56.06
C LYS A 353 18.55 15.57 -56.89
N LYS A 354 17.45 16.11 -56.35
CA LYS A 354 16.15 16.20 -57.02
C LYS A 354 16.13 17.32 -58.07
N ASP A 355 16.81 18.45 -57.80
CA ASP A 355 16.96 19.55 -58.77
C ASP A 355 17.99 19.26 -59.88
N LYS A 356 18.86 18.25 -59.70
CA LYS A 356 19.74 17.72 -60.75
C LYS A 356 19.14 16.56 -61.56
N ARG A 357 17.88 16.21 -61.33
CA ARG A 357 17.14 15.19 -62.10
C ARG A 357 16.01 15.84 -62.91
N ARG A 358 16.38 16.73 -63.81
CA ARG A 358 15.68 16.92 -65.09
C ARG A 358 16.72 16.74 -66.19
N GLY A 359 16.44 15.79 -67.09
CA GLY A 359 17.35 15.37 -68.14
C GLY A 359 17.54 13.86 -68.12
N SER A 360 16.54 13.14 -68.62
CA SER A 360 16.72 11.80 -69.16
C SER A 360 17.64 11.90 -70.38
N HIS A 361 18.83 11.33 -70.30
CA HIS A 361 19.57 10.90 -71.49
C HIS A 361 19.87 9.41 -71.31
N VAL A 362 19.11 8.60 -72.03
CA VAL A 362 19.41 7.19 -72.24
C VAL A 362 20.57 7.15 -73.23
N LEU A 363 21.67 6.52 -72.83
CA LEU A 363 22.70 6.07 -73.76
C LEU A 363 22.39 4.62 -74.13
N PRO A 364 22.53 4.25 -75.42
CA PRO A 364 22.30 2.88 -75.85
C PRO A 364 23.48 2.02 -75.40
N ASN A 365 23.27 1.27 -74.32
CA ASN A 365 23.73 -0.11 -74.10
C ASN A 365 23.63 -0.43 -72.60
N ASP A 366 22.94 -1.54 -72.29
CA ASP A 366 22.61 -2.06 -70.96
C ASP A 366 23.84 -2.48 -70.13
N LYS A 367 24.63 -1.51 -69.65
CA LYS A 367 25.58 -1.73 -68.55
C LYS A 367 25.39 -0.67 -67.48
N PHE A 368 24.61 -1.03 -66.46
CA PHE A 368 24.35 -0.22 -65.27
C PHE A 368 25.65 0.29 -64.60
N MET A 369 25.71 1.59 -64.32
CA MET A 369 26.76 2.27 -63.53
C MET A 369 26.74 1.92 -62.02
N PHE A 370 26.38 0.70 -61.64
CA PHE A 370 26.58 0.19 -60.27
C PHE A 370 27.91 -0.55 -60.11
N ALA A 371 28.62 -0.82 -61.20
CA ALA A 371 29.69 -1.81 -61.22
C ALA A 371 31.07 -1.34 -60.74
N ARG A 372 31.23 -0.15 -60.11
CA ARG A 372 32.55 0.38 -59.70
C ARG A 372 32.53 1.22 -58.43
N LEU A 373 31.86 0.76 -57.38
CA LEU A 373 31.84 1.44 -56.08
C LEU A 373 32.37 0.54 -54.96
N PRO A 374 33.09 1.10 -53.96
CA PRO A 374 33.44 0.38 -52.75
C PRO A 374 32.16 -0.06 -52.01
N PRO A 375 32.23 -1.15 -51.22
CA PRO A 375 31.08 -1.68 -50.51
C PRO A 375 30.60 -0.70 -49.44
N ASP A 376 29.33 -0.82 -49.06
CA ASP A 376 28.79 -0.09 -47.92
C ASP A 376 29.48 -0.55 -46.60
N PRO A 377 29.47 0.27 -45.53
CA PRO A 377 29.94 -0.20 -44.23
C PRO A 377 29.06 -1.37 -43.74
N PRO A 378 29.63 -2.36 -43.03
CA PRO A 378 28.86 -3.43 -42.43
C PRO A 378 27.84 -2.87 -41.41
N SER A 379 26.63 -3.40 -41.44
CA SER A 379 25.57 -3.06 -40.49
C SER A 379 25.64 -3.94 -39.23
N ASP A 380 24.98 -3.52 -38.15
CA ASP A 380 24.79 -4.29 -36.91
C ASP A 380 26.07 -4.91 -36.33
N CYS A 381 27.18 -4.14 -36.37
CA CYS A 381 28.44 -4.55 -35.76
C CYS A 381 28.31 -4.58 -34.23
N GLN A 382 28.58 -5.74 -33.62
CA GLN A 382 28.49 -5.94 -32.17
C GLN A 382 29.61 -6.84 -31.64
N VAL A 383 29.91 -6.68 -30.34
CA VAL A 383 30.80 -7.57 -29.60
C VAL A 383 29.94 -8.68 -28.98
N VAL A 384 30.20 -9.93 -29.37
CA VAL A 384 29.40 -11.09 -28.96
C VAL A 384 29.90 -11.64 -27.61
N SER A 385 31.21 -11.79 -27.47
CA SER A 385 31.83 -12.25 -26.22
C SER A 385 33.17 -11.58 -26.02
N THR A 386 33.56 -11.43 -24.76
CA THR A 386 34.86 -10.86 -24.37
C THR A 386 35.36 -11.65 -23.19
N SER A 387 36.61 -12.06 -23.28
CA SER A 387 37.32 -12.82 -22.26
C SER A 387 38.63 -12.09 -21.93
N ALA A 388 39.45 -12.68 -21.08
CA ALA A 388 40.73 -12.08 -20.71
C ALA A 388 41.81 -12.10 -21.82
N TYR A 389 41.64 -12.93 -22.85
CA TYR A 389 42.60 -13.11 -23.95
C TYR A 389 41.96 -13.14 -25.34
N SER A 390 40.63 -13.12 -25.43
CA SER A 390 39.91 -13.15 -26.69
C SER A 390 38.72 -12.19 -26.74
N VAL A 391 38.42 -11.68 -27.93
CA VAL A 391 37.25 -10.85 -28.21
C VAL A 391 36.59 -11.36 -29.49
N ARG A 392 35.31 -11.72 -29.41
CA ARG A 392 34.52 -12.17 -30.57
C ARG A 392 33.63 -11.04 -31.07
N LEU A 393 33.81 -10.70 -32.34
CA LEU A 393 33.03 -9.68 -33.05
C LEU A 393 32.11 -10.35 -34.07
N ALA A 394 30.92 -9.80 -34.26
CA ALA A 394 29.99 -10.20 -35.31
C ALA A 394 29.37 -8.97 -35.97
N TRP A 395 29.03 -9.09 -37.26
CA TRP A 395 28.42 -8.02 -38.05
C TRP A 395 27.49 -8.61 -39.11
N ALA A 396 26.51 -7.81 -39.55
CA ALA A 396 25.67 -8.17 -40.69
C ALA A 396 26.42 -7.94 -42.01
N PRO A 397 26.12 -8.71 -43.06
CA PRO A 397 26.77 -8.56 -44.36
C PRO A 397 26.56 -7.16 -44.93
N ALA A 398 27.64 -6.54 -45.41
CA ALA A 398 27.53 -5.25 -46.07
C ALA A 398 26.92 -5.38 -47.47
N PHE A 399 26.16 -4.36 -47.88
CA PHE A 399 25.61 -4.31 -49.23
C PHE A 399 26.74 -4.04 -50.26
N SER A 400 26.87 -4.93 -51.26
CA SER A 400 27.80 -4.77 -52.36
C SER A 400 27.26 -5.41 -53.64
N SER A 401 27.63 -4.85 -54.79
CA SER A 401 27.25 -5.38 -56.10
C SER A 401 28.06 -6.62 -56.52
N ASP A 402 29.19 -6.90 -55.86
CA ASP A 402 30.02 -8.07 -56.16
C ASP A 402 29.86 -9.16 -55.09
N THR A 403 30.07 -10.40 -55.51
CA THR A 403 29.91 -11.62 -54.71
C THR A 403 31.09 -11.89 -53.77
N ASN A 404 32.29 -11.37 -54.07
CA ASN A 404 33.51 -11.61 -53.29
C ASN A 404 33.77 -10.47 -52.28
N LEU A 405 32.94 -10.40 -51.25
CA LEU A 405 33.10 -9.46 -50.15
C LEU A 405 34.00 -10.05 -49.06
N THR A 406 35.00 -9.30 -48.62
CA THR A 406 35.87 -9.66 -47.50
C THR A 406 35.89 -8.55 -46.46
N TYR A 407 36.28 -8.84 -45.24
CA TYR A 407 36.36 -7.87 -44.15
C TYR A 407 37.79 -7.74 -43.63
N ASN A 408 38.21 -6.50 -43.41
CA ASN A 408 39.45 -6.16 -42.73
C ASN A 408 39.11 -5.63 -41.33
N ILE A 409 39.74 -6.20 -40.30
CA ILE A 409 39.58 -5.80 -38.90
C ILE A 409 40.93 -5.29 -38.40
N ARG A 410 40.99 -4.00 -38.07
CA ARG A 410 42.15 -3.34 -37.46
C ARG A 410 41.85 -3.09 -35.99
N TYR A 411 42.77 -3.39 -35.08
CA TYR A 411 42.55 -3.17 -33.66
C TYR A 411 43.80 -2.61 -32.96
N ARG A 412 43.56 -1.78 -31.95
CA ARG A 412 44.62 -1.13 -31.15
C ARG A 412 44.13 -0.83 -29.74
N LEU A 413 45.07 -0.63 -28.82
CA LEU A 413 44.79 -0.09 -27.49
C LEU A 413 44.37 1.37 -27.61
N LYS A 414 43.21 1.74 -27.05
CA LYS A 414 42.60 3.06 -27.26
C LYS A 414 43.35 4.19 -26.56
N HIS A 415 43.94 3.92 -25.39
CA HIS A 415 44.59 4.94 -24.56
C HIS A 415 46.06 5.19 -24.91
N ASN A 416 46.64 4.35 -25.77
CA ASN A 416 48.03 4.48 -26.19
C ASN A 416 48.05 4.87 -27.68
N GLU A 417 48.31 6.14 -27.97
CA GLU A 417 48.31 6.67 -29.34
C GLU A 417 49.43 6.06 -30.22
N ASP A 418 50.53 5.63 -29.59
CA ASP A 418 51.67 4.94 -30.22
C ASP A 418 51.48 3.41 -30.32
N ALA A 419 50.32 2.87 -29.92
CA ALA A 419 50.07 1.44 -29.97
C ALA A 419 50.06 0.91 -31.42
N LYS A 420 50.91 -0.09 -31.69
CA LYS A 420 50.94 -0.81 -32.97
C LYS A 420 49.55 -1.31 -33.35
N VAL A 421 49.03 -0.83 -34.48
CA VAL A 421 47.75 -1.27 -35.04
C VAL A 421 47.94 -2.69 -35.60
N ARG A 422 47.25 -3.66 -34.99
CA ARG A 422 47.21 -5.04 -35.48
C ARG A 422 46.07 -5.18 -36.49
N GLU A 423 46.25 -5.98 -37.54
CA GLU A 423 45.28 -6.11 -38.62
C GLU A 423 45.05 -7.57 -39.01
N LEU A 424 43.77 -7.92 -39.19
CA LEU A 424 43.32 -9.18 -39.77
C LEU A 424 42.64 -8.84 -41.10
N ARG A 425 43.21 -9.30 -42.22
CA ARG A 425 42.68 -9.03 -43.57
C ARG A 425 42.00 -10.26 -44.16
N GLY A 426 41.01 -10.02 -45.02
CA GLY A 426 40.44 -11.08 -45.88
C GLY A 426 39.46 -12.02 -45.18
N VAL A 427 38.83 -11.59 -44.08
CA VAL A 427 37.82 -12.40 -43.37
C VAL A 427 36.58 -12.55 -44.25
N LYS A 428 36.23 -13.79 -44.63
CA LYS A 428 35.03 -14.09 -45.44
C LYS A 428 33.77 -14.33 -44.60
N THR A 429 33.95 -14.64 -43.32
CA THR A 429 32.87 -14.88 -42.37
C THR A 429 32.28 -13.57 -41.85
N HIS A 430 31.08 -13.65 -41.27
CA HIS A 430 30.38 -12.53 -40.63
C HIS A 430 30.72 -12.37 -39.14
N PHE A 431 31.66 -13.17 -38.65
CA PHE A 431 32.18 -13.10 -37.30
C PHE A 431 33.68 -13.41 -37.30
N VAL A 432 34.40 -12.89 -36.31
CA VAL A 432 35.81 -13.20 -36.07
C VAL A 432 36.07 -13.25 -34.58
N GLU A 433 36.92 -14.18 -34.16
CA GLU A 433 37.44 -14.24 -32.80
C GLU A 433 38.91 -13.83 -32.80
N ILE A 434 39.19 -12.71 -32.14
CA ILE A 434 40.53 -12.14 -32.03
C ILE A 434 41.15 -12.71 -30.76
N MET A 435 42.24 -13.45 -30.91
CA MET A 435 42.98 -14.09 -29.82
C MET A 435 44.22 -13.28 -29.44
N SER A 436 44.82 -13.57 -28.28
CA SER A 436 46.04 -12.94 -27.76
C SER A 436 45.91 -11.43 -27.53
N VAL A 437 44.77 -11.04 -26.96
CA VAL A 437 44.47 -9.67 -26.54
C VAL A 437 44.94 -9.46 -25.09
N ASP A 438 45.44 -8.28 -24.76
CA ASP A 438 45.87 -7.96 -23.39
C ASP A 438 44.66 -7.86 -22.47
N SER A 439 44.75 -8.43 -21.27
CA SER A 439 43.66 -8.41 -20.29
C SER A 439 43.49 -7.04 -19.63
N CYS A 440 42.30 -6.76 -19.09
CA CYS A 440 41.98 -5.52 -18.36
C CYS A 440 42.33 -4.25 -19.15
N SER A 441 42.21 -4.29 -20.48
CA SER A 441 42.67 -3.25 -21.40
C SER A 441 41.57 -2.82 -22.37
N LEU A 442 41.56 -1.54 -22.74
CA LEU A 442 40.55 -0.96 -23.64
C LEU A 442 41.01 -1.03 -25.08
N TYR A 443 40.30 -1.81 -25.90
CA TYR A 443 40.59 -1.94 -27.33
C TYR A 443 39.59 -1.16 -28.18
N GLN A 444 40.09 -0.58 -29.27
CA GLN A 444 39.31 -0.03 -30.37
C GLN A 444 39.45 -0.95 -31.58
N PHE A 445 38.33 -1.49 -32.06
CA PHE A 445 38.23 -2.31 -33.26
C PHE A 445 37.66 -1.47 -34.40
N ARG A 446 38.25 -1.58 -35.58
CA ARG A 446 37.87 -0.91 -36.82
C ARG A 446 37.56 -1.99 -37.85
N ILE A 447 36.30 -2.10 -38.25
CA ILE A 447 35.82 -3.07 -39.23
C ILE A 447 35.55 -2.33 -40.55
N THR A 448 36.09 -2.85 -41.66
CA THR A 448 35.87 -2.33 -43.02
C THR A 448 35.56 -3.49 -43.95
N ALA A 449 34.52 -3.35 -44.77
CA ALA A 449 34.24 -4.26 -45.87
C ALA A 449 35.13 -3.93 -47.08
N VAL A 450 35.58 -4.92 -47.81
CA VAL A 450 36.54 -4.79 -48.91
C VAL A 450 36.06 -5.61 -50.08
N ASN A 451 36.03 -4.95 -51.24
CA ASN A 451 35.71 -5.54 -52.52
C ASN A 451 36.77 -5.08 -53.54
N LYS A 452 36.75 -5.60 -54.77
CA LYS A 452 37.73 -5.27 -55.85
C LYS A 452 37.85 -3.76 -56.17
N HIS A 453 36.87 -2.95 -55.73
CA HIS A 453 36.81 -1.51 -55.97
C HIS A 453 37.25 -0.64 -54.77
N GLY A 454 37.57 -1.23 -53.62
CA GLY A 454 38.11 -0.50 -52.46
C GLY A 454 37.53 -0.91 -51.10
N GLU A 455 37.99 -0.24 -50.04
CA GLU A 455 37.50 -0.41 -48.67
C GLU A 455 36.27 0.49 -48.39
N SER A 456 35.33 -0.02 -47.60
CA SER A 456 34.18 0.73 -47.09
C SER A 456 34.60 1.80 -46.08
N LYS A 457 33.64 2.65 -45.71
CA LYS A 457 33.79 3.48 -44.50
C LYS A 457 33.96 2.56 -43.26
N PRO A 458 34.83 2.94 -42.31
CA PRO A 458 35.06 2.13 -41.11
C PRO A 458 33.93 2.23 -40.10
N VAL A 459 33.64 1.10 -39.46
CA VAL A 459 32.81 1.01 -38.25
C VAL A 459 33.72 0.79 -37.06
N PHE A 460 33.54 1.58 -36.00
CA PHE A 460 34.37 1.52 -34.80
C PHE A 460 33.60 0.89 -33.64
N LEU A 461 34.20 -0.11 -32.99
CA LEU A 461 33.74 -0.71 -31.75
C LEU A 461 34.79 -0.49 -30.66
N VAL A 462 34.36 -0.33 -29.41
CA VAL A 462 35.26 -0.14 -28.27
C VAL A 462 34.83 -1.09 -27.16
N GLN A 463 35.77 -1.87 -26.62
CA GLN A 463 35.48 -2.89 -25.62
C GLN A 463 36.63 -3.05 -24.62
N TYR A 464 36.30 -3.25 -23.34
CA TYR A 464 37.26 -3.65 -22.31
C TYR A 464 37.38 -5.18 -22.25
N THR A 465 38.61 -5.69 -22.21
CA THR A 465 38.89 -7.09 -21.93
C THR A 465 38.79 -7.41 -20.44
N GLU A 466 38.40 -8.64 -20.12
CA GLU A 466 38.23 -9.08 -18.73
C GLU A 466 39.60 -9.32 -18.04
N PRO A 467 39.70 -9.25 -16.70
CA PRO A 467 40.93 -9.64 -15.99
C PRO A 467 41.25 -11.15 -16.08
N GLN A 468 42.52 -11.54 -16.16
CA GLN A 468 42.92 -12.97 -16.26
C GLN A 468 42.60 -13.81 -15.03
N LEU A 469 42.49 -13.16 -13.86
CA LEU A 469 42.23 -13.81 -12.58
C LEU A 469 40.72 -13.88 -12.25
N SER A 470 39.86 -13.16 -12.98
CA SER A 470 38.41 -13.22 -12.74
C SER A 470 37.79 -14.47 -13.38
N PRO A 471 36.68 -14.99 -12.82
CA PRO A 471 35.87 -16.01 -13.49
C PRO A 471 35.46 -15.53 -14.89
N GLN A 472 35.50 -16.43 -15.87
CA GLN A 472 35.20 -16.12 -17.27
C GLN A 472 33.82 -16.67 -17.66
N HIS A 473 33.24 -16.14 -18.74
CA HIS A 473 32.01 -16.67 -19.35
C HIS A 473 30.86 -16.90 -18.34
N ILE A 474 30.55 -15.89 -17.54
CA ILE A 474 29.38 -15.94 -16.66
C ILE A 474 28.09 -15.93 -17.48
N ILE A 475 27.29 -16.99 -17.37
CA ILE A 475 26.04 -17.20 -18.11
C ILE A 475 24.93 -17.49 -17.10
N ALA A 476 23.77 -16.88 -17.33
CA ALA A 476 22.54 -17.19 -16.60
C ALA A 476 21.59 -17.99 -17.48
N GLN A 477 21.10 -19.10 -16.96
CA GLN A 477 20.04 -19.90 -17.55
C GLN A 477 18.80 -19.77 -16.67
N LYS A 478 17.67 -19.39 -17.28
CA LYS A 478 16.38 -19.35 -16.59
C LYS A 478 15.83 -20.76 -16.53
N LEU A 479 15.64 -21.31 -15.33
CA LEU A 479 15.06 -22.64 -15.14
C LEU A 479 13.53 -22.57 -15.01
N LYS A 480 13.04 -21.59 -14.24
CA LYS A 480 11.62 -21.30 -14.01
C LYS A 480 11.43 -19.78 -13.94
N ALA A 481 10.18 -19.31 -13.93
CA ALA A 481 9.84 -17.88 -13.91
C ALA A 481 10.50 -17.08 -12.75
N ASN A 482 10.76 -17.72 -11.60
CA ASN A 482 11.44 -17.14 -10.43
C ASN A 482 12.80 -17.80 -10.10
N THR A 483 13.32 -18.69 -10.96
CA THR A 483 14.52 -19.48 -10.63
C THR A 483 15.57 -19.33 -11.72
N ILE A 484 16.74 -18.83 -11.35
CA ILE A 484 17.87 -18.61 -12.27
C ILE A 484 19.06 -19.46 -11.82
N GLU A 485 19.62 -20.24 -12.76
CA GLU A 485 20.91 -20.92 -12.61
C GLU A 485 22.02 -20.03 -13.18
N LEU A 486 23.05 -19.75 -12.40
CA LEU A 486 24.28 -19.13 -12.89
C LEU A 486 25.36 -20.19 -13.06
N SER A 487 26.11 -20.09 -14.15
CA SER A 487 27.28 -20.91 -14.44
C SER A 487 28.44 -20.04 -14.93
N TRP A 488 29.67 -20.43 -14.59
CA TRP A 488 30.88 -19.72 -15.03
C TRP A 488 32.06 -20.68 -15.23
N GLU A 489 33.02 -20.23 -16.02
CA GLU A 489 34.31 -20.89 -16.21
C GLU A 489 35.34 -20.38 -15.20
N PRO A 490 36.31 -21.22 -14.80
CA PRO A 490 37.33 -20.80 -13.87
C PRO A 490 38.24 -19.72 -14.47
N PRO A 491 38.97 -18.97 -13.64
CA PRO A 491 39.97 -18.02 -14.09
C PRO A 491 40.99 -18.65 -15.04
N TYR A 492 41.40 -17.91 -16.06
CA TYR A 492 42.39 -18.35 -17.04
C TYR A 492 43.77 -18.56 -16.41
N LYS A 493 44.14 -17.71 -15.44
CA LYS A 493 45.39 -17.82 -14.67
C LYS A 493 45.08 -18.33 -13.27
N ARG A 494 45.92 -19.23 -12.74
CA ARG A 494 45.76 -19.88 -11.41
C ARG A 494 44.51 -20.78 -11.27
N THR A 495 44.12 -21.48 -12.33
CA THR A 495 42.93 -22.37 -12.35
C THR A 495 42.96 -23.46 -11.25
N GLY A 496 44.12 -24.10 -11.02
CA GLY A 496 44.29 -25.16 -10.01
C GLY A 496 44.37 -24.68 -8.56
N ASP A 497 44.46 -23.36 -8.35
CA ASP A 497 44.58 -22.74 -7.03
C ASP A 497 43.24 -22.21 -6.51
N VAL A 498 42.15 -22.37 -7.23
CA VAL A 498 40.83 -21.88 -6.79
C VAL A 498 40.27 -22.80 -5.70
N LYS A 499 39.96 -22.23 -4.54
CA LYS A 499 39.35 -22.91 -3.38
C LYS A 499 37.83 -22.85 -3.43
N SER A 500 37.27 -21.67 -3.69
CA SER A 500 35.82 -21.44 -3.77
C SER A 500 35.52 -20.16 -4.55
N TYR A 501 34.24 -19.90 -4.85
CA TYR A 501 33.79 -18.68 -5.50
C TYR A 501 32.86 -17.89 -4.56
N VAL A 502 32.73 -16.59 -4.81
CA VAL A 502 31.70 -15.76 -4.18
C VAL A 502 30.95 -15.02 -5.27
N VAL A 503 29.63 -15.23 -5.31
CA VAL A 503 28.72 -14.53 -6.21
C VAL A 503 28.10 -13.36 -5.48
N TYR A 504 28.20 -12.19 -6.08
CA TYR A 504 27.56 -10.95 -5.65
C TYR A 504 26.30 -10.74 -6.49
N PHE A 505 25.20 -10.39 -5.84
CA PHE A 505 23.97 -10.02 -6.55
C PHE A 505 23.28 -8.81 -5.92
N THR A 506 22.54 -8.07 -6.74
CA THR A 506 21.78 -6.89 -6.29
C THR A 506 20.53 -6.66 -7.15
N GLU A 507 19.48 -6.13 -6.53
CA GLU A 507 18.30 -5.57 -7.18
C GLU A 507 18.54 -4.12 -7.66
N ASN A 508 19.57 -3.46 -7.14
CA ASN A 508 19.85 -2.05 -7.36
C ASN A 508 21.18 -1.84 -8.11
N PRO A 509 21.15 -1.45 -9.40
CA PRO A 509 22.36 -1.32 -10.22
C PRO A 509 23.32 -0.21 -9.78
N ASN A 510 22.84 0.73 -8.95
CA ASN A 510 23.61 1.85 -8.43
C ASN A 510 24.12 1.64 -6.99
N ALA A 511 23.81 0.49 -6.37
CA ALA A 511 24.29 0.16 -5.04
C ALA A 511 25.82 -0.07 -5.07
N SER A 512 26.51 0.39 -4.03
CA SER A 512 27.95 0.15 -3.92
C SER A 512 28.21 -1.34 -3.71
N LEU A 513 29.34 -1.86 -4.18
CA LEU A 513 29.65 -3.30 -4.10
C LEU A 513 29.61 -3.85 -2.65
N ALA A 514 29.82 -2.99 -1.65
CA ALA A 514 29.71 -3.37 -0.25
C ALA A 514 28.28 -3.75 0.19
N GLU A 515 27.27 -3.16 -0.46
CA GLU A 515 25.84 -3.34 -0.21
C GLU A 515 25.24 -4.51 -1.01
N TRP A 516 26.02 -5.15 -1.89
CA TRP A 516 25.56 -6.31 -2.65
C TRP A 516 25.55 -7.55 -1.77
N ASP A 517 24.53 -8.38 -1.95
CA ASP A 517 24.40 -9.66 -1.28
C ASP A 517 25.45 -10.64 -1.81
N LYS A 518 26.01 -11.47 -0.93
CA LYS A 518 27.20 -12.29 -1.21
C LYS A 518 26.93 -13.73 -0.85
N ILE A 519 27.10 -14.64 -1.81
CA ILE A 519 26.89 -16.07 -1.60
C ILE A 519 28.20 -16.81 -1.88
N PRO A 520 28.78 -17.52 -0.89
CA PRO A 520 29.92 -18.41 -1.13
C PRO A 520 29.43 -19.68 -1.86
N VAL A 521 30.13 -20.06 -2.92
CA VAL A 521 29.80 -21.20 -3.79
C VAL A 521 31.01 -22.12 -3.91
N ASN A 522 30.83 -23.37 -3.50
CA ASN A 522 31.82 -24.43 -3.63
C ASN A 522 31.56 -25.22 -4.93
N GLY A 523 31.81 -24.57 -6.07
CA GLY A 523 31.50 -25.14 -7.38
C GLY A 523 31.51 -24.09 -8.48
N ARG A 524 31.11 -24.49 -9.69
CA ARG A 524 31.03 -23.63 -10.90
C ARG A 524 29.60 -23.24 -11.28
N LYS A 525 28.63 -23.66 -10.47
CA LYS A 525 27.20 -23.42 -10.68
C LYS A 525 26.53 -23.07 -9.36
N VAL A 526 25.51 -22.22 -9.42
CA VAL A 526 24.63 -21.90 -8.29
C VAL A 526 23.23 -21.59 -8.80
N VAL A 527 22.23 -22.02 -8.03
CA VAL A 527 20.82 -21.76 -8.33
C VAL A 527 20.28 -20.74 -7.33
N PHE A 528 19.61 -19.72 -7.84
CA PHE A 528 18.88 -18.73 -7.05
C PHE A 528 17.38 -19.04 -7.11
N PRO A 529 16.83 -19.76 -6.10
CA PRO A 529 15.39 -19.94 -5.98
C PRO A 529 14.71 -18.64 -5.50
N ASP A 530 13.41 -18.52 -5.77
CA ASP A 530 12.52 -17.51 -5.20
C ASP A 530 12.89 -16.04 -5.48
N LEU A 531 13.43 -15.75 -6.67
CA LEU A 531 13.60 -14.38 -7.13
C LEU A 531 12.25 -13.71 -7.42
N ARG A 532 12.16 -12.38 -7.25
CA ARG A 532 10.93 -11.65 -7.56
C ARG A 532 10.60 -11.77 -9.05
N PHE A 533 9.33 -11.95 -9.38
CA PHE A 533 8.85 -11.94 -10.76
C PHE A 533 8.97 -10.53 -11.39
N ASP A 534 9.19 -10.50 -12.70
CA ASP A 534 9.25 -9.26 -13.50
C ASP A 534 10.25 -8.21 -12.97
N TRP A 535 11.38 -8.65 -12.40
CA TRP A 535 12.36 -7.79 -11.75
C TRP A 535 13.76 -7.94 -12.34
N PHE A 536 14.58 -6.89 -12.23
CA PHE A 536 15.95 -6.88 -12.74
C PHE A 536 16.95 -7.23 -11.63
N TYR A 537 17.83 -8.18 -11.93
CA TYR A 537 18.93 -8.58 -11.06
C TYR A 537 20.26 -8.41 -11.78
N MET A 538 21.27 -7.98 -11.02
CA MET A 538 22.65 -7.95 -11.45
C MET A 538 23.45 -9.00 -10.70
N PHE A 539 24.28 -9.75 -11.43
CA PHE A 539 25.15 -10.78 -10.88
C PHE A 539 26.61 -10.54 -11.26
N SER A 540 27.54 -10.78 -10.34
CA SER A 540 28.99 -10.79 -10.62
C SER A 540 29.67 -11.81 -9.71
N ALA A 541 30.77 -12.42 -10.16
CA ALA A 541 31.46 -13.47 -9.41
C ALA A 541 32.94 -13.12 -9.16
N THR A 542 33.47 -13.62 -8.05
CA THR A 542 34.90 -13.59 -7.71
C THR A 542 35.37 -14.98 -7.33
N ALA A 543 36.64 -15.28 -7.61
CA ALA A 543 37.29 -16.50 -7.17
C ALA A 543 38.10 -16.25 -5.89
N ILE A 544 38.11 -17.21 -4.97
CA ILE A 544 38.95 -17.24 -3.78
C ILE A 544 40.04 -18.29 -4.03
N PHE A 545 41.30 -17.88 -4.00
CA PHE A 545 42.43 -18.78 -4.16
C PHE A 545 42.78 -19.48 -2.83
N LYS A 546 43.55 -20.57 -2.90
CA LYS A 546 44.03 -21.33 -1.72
C LYS A 546 44.81 -20.47 -0.73
N ASP A 547 45.49 -19.43 -1.21
CA ASP A 547 46.23 -18.45 -0.40
C ASP A 547 45.31 -17.44 0.32
N GLY A 548 43.98 -17.54 0.17
CA GLY A 548 43.01 -16.63 0.77
C GLY A 548 42.77 -15.32 0.01
N GLN A 549 43.57 -15.02 -1.02
CA GLN A 549 43.37 -13.85 -1.88
C GLN A 549 42.12 -13.98 -2.77
N ARG A 550 41.42 -12.86 -2.99
CA ARG A 550 40.26 -12.79 -3.88
C ARG A 550 40.65 -12.23 -5.24
N SER A 551 40.06 -12.78 -6.29
CA SER A 551 40.25 -12.25 -7.64
C SER A 551 39.38 -11.01 -7.92
N PRO A 552 39.70 -10.22 -8.97
CA PRO A 552 38.82 -9.18 -9.47
C PRO A 552 37.44 -9.72 -9.86
N LEU A 553 36.45 -8.83 -9.87
CA LEU A 553 35.08 -9.18 -10.26
C LEU A 553 35.00 -9.55 -11.73
N SER A 554 34.19 -10.56 -12.03
CA SER A 554 33.75 -10.87 -13.39
C SER A 554 32.86 -9.75 -13.93
N ARG A 555 32.66 -9.73 -15.25
CA ARG A 555 31.67 -8.87 -15.90
C ARG A 555 30.30 -9.01 -15.21
N ALA A 556 29.63 -7.88 -15.02
CA ALA A 556 28.29 -7.85 -14.44
C ALA A 556 27.27 -8.36 -15.47
N LEU A 557 26.51 -9.37 -15.07
CA LEU A 557 25.43 -9.96 -15.85
C LEU A 557 24.10 -9.36 -15.41
N PHE A 558 23.38 -8.77 -16.35
CA PHE A 558 22.05 -8.21 -16.12
C PHE A 558 21.00 -9.19 -16.61
N ILE A 559 20.06 -9.58 -15.75
CA ILE A 559 18.97 -10.49 -16.12
C ILE A 559 17.65 -10.01 -15.53
N LYS A 560 16.59 -10.15 -16.33
CA LYS A 560 15.22 -9.89 -15.91
C LYS A 560 14.50 -11.22 -15.70
N THR A 561 13.87 -11.41 -14.55
CA THR A 561 12.99 -12.56 -14.27
C THR A 561 11.69 -12.45 -15.08
N ASP A 562 11.04 -13.59 -15.31
CA ASP A 562 9.84 -13.61 -16.15
C ASP A 562 8.62 -13.17 -15.33
N LYS A 563 7.56 -12.76 -16.06
CA LYS A 563 6.27 -12.45 -15.45
C LYS A 563 5.61 -13.75 -15.01
N LEU A 564 4.84 -13.71 -13.92
CA LEU A 564 4.06 -14.85 -13.47
C LEU A 564 2.93 -15.12 -14.48
N GLU A 565 3.05 -16.20 -15.25
CA GLU A 565 2.03 -16.65 -16.22
C GLU A 565 1.24 -17.84 -15.65
N PHE A 566 -0.08 -17.67 -15.50
CA PHE A 566 -0.98 -18.75 -15.09
C PHE A 566 -1.37 -19.58 -16.33
N HIS A 567 -0.88 -20.83 -16.41
CA HIS A 567 -1.28 -21.75 -17.49
C HIS A 567 -2.73 -22.20 -17.31
N LYS A 568 -3.58 -21.90 -18.31
CA LYS A 568 -5.04 -22.16 -18.31
C LYS A 568 -5.44 -23.64 -18.16
N GLN A 569 -4.55 -24.60 -18.41
CA GLN A 569 -4.90 -26.04 -18.50
C GLN A 569 -4.91 -26.81 -17.16
N TYR A 570 -4.36 -26.26 -16.07
CA TYR A 570 -4.26 -26.97 -14.78
C TYR A 570 -5.11 -26.35 -13.65
N LEU A 571 -5.90 -25.31 -13.94
CA LEU A 571 -6.97 -24.89 -13.05
C LEU A 571 -8.24 -25.63 -13.48
N GLY A 572 -8.68 -26.60 -12.67
CA GLY A 572 -9.99 -27.22 -12.83
C GLY A 572 -11.04 -26.15 -13.07
N GLN A 573 -11.95 -26.42 -14.02
CA GLN A 573 -12.97 -25.51 -14.54
C GLN A 573 -13.72 -24.79 -13.40
N SER A 574 -13.18 -23.67 -12.95
CA SER A 574 -13.85 -22.73 -12.09
C SER A 574 -14.50 -21.70 -12.99
N LYS A 575 -15.77 -21.38 -12.73
CA LYS A 575 -16.56 -20.30 -13.37
C LYS A 575 -15.81 -18.98 -13.49
N THR A 576 -14.74 -18.78 -12.71
CA THR A 576 -13.82 -17.65 -12.81
C THR A 576 -13.12 -17.52 -14.16
N ILE A 577 -12.85 -18.62 -14.88
CA ILE A 577 -12.16 -18.59 -16.19
C ILE A 577 -13.12 -18.19 -17.31
N GLU A 578 -14.36 -18.66 -17.31
CA GLU A 578 -15.39 -18.18 -18.25
C GLU A 578 -15.65 -16.68 -18.08
N VAL A 579 -15.66 -16.20 -16.83
CA VAL A 579 -15.79 -14.77 -16.54
C VAL A 579 -14.55 -14.01 -17.05
N MET A 580 -13.34 -14.53 -16.88
CA MET A 580 -12.11 -13.90 -17.41
C MET A 580 -12.03 -13.91 -18.94
N ASP A 581 -12.46 -14.97 -19.61
CA ASP A 581 -12.50 -15.01 -21.08
C ASP A 581 -13.63 -14.11 -21.64
N SER A 582 -14.76 -13.98 -20.95
CA SER A 582 -15.80 -12.99 -21.28
C SER A 582 -15.33 -11.53 -21.10
N ILE A 583 -14.29 -11.31 -20.31
CA ILE A 583 -13.70 -9.99 -20.05
C ILE A 583 -12.65 -9.67 -21.12
N CYS A 584 -11.83 -10.64 -21.55
CA CYS A 584 -10.85 -10.46 -22.63
C CYS A 584 -11.51 -10.18 -23.99
N ASP A 585 -12.61 -10.87 -24.32
CA ASP A 585 -13.32 -10.63 -25.59
C ASP A 585 -14.07 -9.28 -25.63
N ARG A 586 -14.16 -8.57 -24.51
CA ARG A 586 -14.83 -7.26 -24.40
C ARG A 586 -13.88 -6.07 -24.36
N GLU A 587 -12.55 -6.29 -24.46
CA GLU A 587 -11.55 -5.20 -24.43
C GLU A 587 -11.49 -4.35 -25.72
N GLU A 588 -12.18 -4.71 -26.81
CA GLU A 588 -12.20 -3.88 -28.02
C GLU A 588 -13.22 -2.71 -28.00
N ASN A 589 -14.16 -2.66 -27.04
CA ASN A 589 -15.13 -1.56 -27.00
C ASN A 589 -15.31 -0.99 -25.57
N GLU A 590 -14.74 0.20 -25.41
CA GLU A 590 -14.96 1.25 -24.40
C GLU A 590 -15.78 1.00 -23.11
N ASN A 591 -15.15 1.47 -22.01
CA ASN A 591 -15.74 2.14 -20.85
C ASN A 591 -16.70 1.36 -19.94
N THR A 592 -16.18 0.73 -18.86
CA THR A 592 -16.74 0.83 -17.48
C THR A 592 -15.87 0.10 -16.41
N PRO A 593 -16.01 0.45 -15.11
CA PRO A 593 -14.96 0.28 -14.09
C PRO A 593 -14.94 -1.07 -13.35
N LEU A 594 -13.76 -1.33 -12.78
CA LEU A 594 -13.31 -2.51 -12.03
C LEU A 594 -14.21 -2.95 -10.86
N LEU A 595 -14.63 -4.23 -10.87
CA LEU A 595 -15.19 -4.93 -9.71
C LEU A 595 -14.07 -5.51 -8.84
N LYS A 596 -14.23 -5.39 -7.52
CA LYS A 596 -13.31 -5.88 -6.47
C LYS A 596 -13.33 -7.40 -6.36
N ARG A 597 -12.15 -7.97 -6.08
CA ARG A 597 -11.91 -9.35 -5.64
C ARG A 597 -12.34 -9.54 -4.18
N ASP A 598 -13.15 -10.56 -3.92
CA ASP A 598 -13.24 -11.22 -2.62
C ASP A 598 -12.26 -12.39 -2.54
N TYR A 599 -11.59 -12.52 -1.40
CA TYR A 599 -10.76 -13.67 -1.04
C TYR A 599 -11.63 -14.69 -0.30
N ALA A 600 -11.61 -15.94 -0.74
CA ALA A 600 -12.03 -17.07 0.08
C ALA A 600 -10.79 -17.93 0.38
N SER A 601 -10.45 -18.01 1.67
CA SER A 601 -9.52 -18.97 2.23
C SER A 601 -10.18 -20.36 2.27
N PHE A 602 -9.48 -21.39 1.81
CA PHE A 602 -9.70 -22.74 2.30
C PHE A 602 -8.36 -23.37 2.67
N ALA A 603 -8.25 -23.73 3.94
CA ALA A 603 -7.27 -24.65 4.47
C ALA A 603 -7.75 -26.08 4.23
N VAL A 604 -6.85 -26.95 3.78
CA VAL A 604 -6.50 -28.23 4.41
C VAL A 604 -4.98 -28.33 4.37
#